data_AF-A0A2Z4PQ08-F1
#
_entry.id   AF-A0A2Z4PQ08-F1
#
_cell.length_a   1.000
_cell.length_b   1.000
_cell.length_c   1.000
_cell.angle_alpha   90.00
_cell.angle_beta   90.00
_cell.angle_gamma   90.00
#
_symmetry.space_group_name_H-M   'P 1'
#
loop_
_entity.id
_entity.type
_entity.pdbx_description
1 polymer ?
#
loop_
_entity_poly.entity_id
_entity_poly.type
_entity_poly.pdbx_seq_one_letter_code
_entity_poly.pdbx_strand_id
1 'polypeptide(L)'
;MDILDIQLVAEKALGLTEQQVDELIENGEDYDTPLMKKFGVDLNTFAKIVNALTPLTPIIQDPRTNDLIHAFVTFQNGHGQIIAGQKFNA
;
A
#
# COMPACT_ATOMS: atom_id res chain seq x y z
N MET A 1 8.01 5.64 1.78
CA MET A 1 6.57 5.76 1.50
C MET A 1 5.99 6.74 2.49
N ASP A 2 5.06 7.57 2.03
CA ASP A 2 4.29 8.44 2.92
C ASP A 2 3.07 7.71 3.49
N ILE A 3 2.23 8.41 4.26
CA ILE A 3 1.07 7.78 4.89
C ILE A 3 0.01 7.34 3.86
N LEU A 4 -0.12 8.04 2.73
CA LEU A 4 -1.08 7.72 1.68
C LEU A 4 -0.69 6.42 0.98
N ASP A 5 0.59 6.25 0.67
CA ASP A 5 1.15 4.99 0.16
C ASP A 5 0.81 3.81 1.11
N ILE A 6 0.96 4.01 2.42
CA ILE A 6 0.68 2.97 3.42
C ILE A 6 -0.82 2.64 3.48
N GLN A 7 -1.69 3.66 3.44
CA GLN A 7 -3.14 3.47 3.41
C GLN A 7 -3.57 2.66 2.18
N LEU A 8 -3.05 2.98 0.99
CA LEU A 8 -3.32 2.23 -0.24
C LEU A 8 -2.87 0.76 -0.14
N VAL A 9 -1.70 0.50 0.44
CA VAL A 9 -1.24 -0.88 0.69
C VAL A 9 -2.16 -1.58 1.72
N ALA A 10 -2.61 -0.87 2.75
CA ALA A 10 -3.53 -1.40 3.75
C ALA A 10 -4.88 -1.81 3.12
N GLU A 11 -5.47 -0.96 2.27
CA GLU A 11 -6.72 -1.25 1.56
C GLU A 11 -6.63 -2.53 0.74
N LYS A 12 -5.54 -2.68 -0.02
CA LYS A 12 -5.30 -3.88 -0.84
C LYS A 12 -5.02 -5.11 0.02
N ALA A 13 -4.28 -4.98 1.13
CA ALA A 13 -4.03 -6.08 2.06
C ALA A 13 -5.31 -6.51 2.82
N LEU A 14 -6.17 -5.56 3.16
CA LEU A 14 -7.48 -5.80 3.76
C LEU A 14 -8.46 -6.41 2.75
N GLY A 15 -8.25 -6.18 1.45
CA GLY A 15 -9.11 -6.66 0.38
C GLY A 15 -10.40 -5.83 0.26
N LEU A 16 -10.31 -4.54 0.56
CA LEU A 16 -11.44 -3.62 0.52
C LEU A 16 -11.87 -3.37 -0.94
N THR A 17 -13.18 -3.26 -1.14
CA THR A 17 -13.74 -2.72 -2.38
C THR A 17 -13.63 -1.20 -2.41
N GLU A 18 -13.75 -0.59 -3.59
CA GLU A 18 -13.75 0.88 -3.74
C GLU A 18 -14.83 1.53 -2.84
N GLN A 19 -16.04 0.98 -2.83
CA GLN A 19 -17.12 1.45 -1.95
C GLN A 19 -16.74 1.39 -0.46
N GLN A 20 -16.07 0.32 -0.02
CA GLN A 20 -15.64 0.21 1.37
C GLN A 20 -14.53 1.19 1.74
N VAL A 21 -13.68 1.56 0.76
CA VAL A 21 -12.68 2.60 0.93
C VAL A 21 -13.36 3.97 1.05
N ASP A 22 -14.31 4.27 0.17
CA ASP A 22 -15.08 5.52 0.21
C ASP A 22 -15.80 5.69 1.56
N GLU A 23 -16.48 4.65 2.03
CA GLU A 23 -17.13 4.64 3.35
C GLU A 23 -16.12 4.85 4.49
N LEU A 24 -14.91 4.29 4.39
CA LEU A 24 -13.88 4.44 5.42
C LEU A 24 -13.33 5.86 5.46
N ILE A 25 -13.17 6.51 4.30
CA ILE A 25 -12.77 7.91 4.17
C ILE A 25 -13.85 8.84 4.74
N GLU A 26 -15.12 8.63 4.36
CA GLU A 26 -16.25 9.42 4.87
C GLU A 26 -16.42 9.32 6.39
N ASN A 27 -16.04 8.18 6.98
CA ASN A 27 -16.12 7.92 8.42
C ASN A 27 -14.85 8.29 9.20
N GLY A 28 -13.95 9.09 8.62
CA GLY A 28 -12.79 9.65 9.32
C GLY A 28 -11.51 8.81 9.24
N GLU A 29 -11.38 7.99 8.20
CA GLU A 29 -10.14 7.27 7.84
C GLU A 29 -9.61 6.32 8.93
N ASP A 30 -10.50 5.64 9.65
CA ASP A 30 -10.09 4.64 10.66
C ASP A 30 -9.64 3.32 10.01
N TYR A 31 -8.36 3.26 9.64
CA TYR A 31 -7.70 2.04 9.19
C TYR A 31 -7.27 1.13 10.36
N ASP A 32 -7.20 1.65 11.61
CA ASP A 32 -6.73 0.90 12.77
C ASP A 32 -7.70 -0.23 13.10
N THR A 33 -9.00 0.04 13.12
CA THR A 33 -10.03 -0.98 13.41
C THR A 33 -9.97 -2.19 12.47
N PRO A 34 -10.01 -2.04 11.14
CA PRO A 34 -9.95 -3.19 10.23
C PRO A 34 -8.59 -3.91 10.25
N LEU A 35 -7.47 -3.17 10.38
CA LEU A 35 -6.13 -3.76 10.50
C LEU A 35 -5.98 -4.58 11.79
N MET A 36 -6.49 -4.06 12.91
CA MET A 36 -6.48 -4.76 14.18
C MET A 36 -7.30 -6.05 14.10
N LYS A 37 -8.49 -5.99 13.49
CA LYS A 37 -9.36 -7.16 13.31
C LYS A 37 -8.73 -8.25 12.44
N LYS A 38 -8.04 -7.89 11.35
CA LYS A 38 -7.50 -8.85 10.38
C LYS A 38 -6.10 -9.35 10.72
N PHE A 39 -5.23 -8.46 11.19
CA PHE A 39 -3.79 -8.70 11.36
C PHE A 39 -3.29 -8.48 12.79
N GLY A 40 -4.12 -7.94 13.70
CA GLY A 40 -3.74 -7.68 15.08
C GLY A 40 -2.78 -6.50 15.25
N VAL A 41 -2.79 -5.54 14.32
CA VAL A 41 -1.91 -4.36 14.34
C VAL A 41 -2.68 -3.10 14.00
N ASP A 42 -2.21 -1.95 14.49
CA ASP A 42 -2.69 -0.62 14.06
C ASP A 42 -1.97 -0.15 12.78
N LEU A 43 -2.41 0.95 12.19
CA LEU A 43 -1.85 1.53 10.96
C LEU A 43 -0.39 1.92 11.15
N ASN A 44 -0.01 2.42 12.33
CA ASN A 44 1.38 2.79 12.64
C ASN A 44 2.31 1.57 12.63
N THR A 45 1.87 0.46 13.21
CA THR A 45 2.64 -0.79 13.24
C THR A 45 2.65 -1.44 11.85
N PHE A 46 1.52 -1.41 11.14
CA PHE A 46 1.43 -1.83 9.75
C PHE A 46 2.41 -1.05 8.85
N ALA A 47 2.49 0.28 9.01
CA ALA A 47 3.44 1.14 8.29
C ALA A 47 4.89 0.68 8.48
N LYS A 48 5.28 0.34 9.72
CA LYS A 48 6.63 -0.17 10.03
C LYS A 48 6.89 -1.50 9.32
N ILE A 49 5.92 -2.41 9.32
CA ILE A 49 6.01 -3.71 8.65
C ILE A 49 6.16 -3.51 7.14
N VAL A 50 5.29 -2.71 6.53
CA VAL A 50 5.30 -2.43 5.09
C VAL A 50 6.63 -1.81 4.67
N ASN A 51 7.14 -0.82 5.41
CA ASN A 51 8.45 -0.23 5.15
C ASN A 51 9.59 -1.25 5.29
N ALA A 52 9.54 -2.14 6.28
CA ALA A 52 10.55 -3.19 6.45
C ALA A 52 10.52 -4.22 5.31
N LEU A 53 9.36 -4.47 4.72
CA LEU A 53 9.18 -5.42 3.61
C LEU A 53 9.44 -4.80 2.24
N THR A 54 9.39 -3.47 2.11
CA THR A 54 9.55 -2.77 0.82
C THR A 54 10.84 -3.16 0.09
N PRO A 55 12.02 -3.25 0.74
CA PRO A 55 13.26 -3.66 0.07
C PRO A 55 13.25 -5.10 -0.46
N LEU A 56 12.25 -5.92 -0.09
CA LEU A 56 12.10 -7.29 -0.57
C LEU A 56 11.13 -7.39 -1.75
N THR A 57 10.47 -6.30 -2.12
CA THR A 57 9.59 -6.26 -3.29
C THR A 57 10.40 -6.23 -4.58
N PRO A 58 9.84 -6.69 -5.72
CA PRO A 58 10.50 -6.59 -7.01
C PRO A 58 10.94 -5.15 -7.32
N ILE A 59 12.12 -5.01 -7.92
CA ILE A 59 12.56 -3.73 -8.48
C ILE A 59 11.99 -3.60 -9.88
N ILE A 60 11.28 -2.52 -10.14
CA ILE A 60 10.71 -2.19 -11.45
C ILE A 60 11.11 -0.76 -11.84
N GLN A 61 11.02 -0.45 -13.14
CA GLN A 61 11.16 0.92 -13.62
C GLN A 61 9.79 1.62 -13.58
N ASP A 62 9.69 2.75 -12.87
CA ASP A 62 8.48 3.57 -12.89
C ASP A 62 8.36 4.28 -14.25
N PRO A 63 7.31 4.02 -15.04
CA PRO A 63 7.17 4.61 -16.39
C PRO A 63 6.93 6.13 -16.38
N ARG A 64 6.56 6.71 -15.23
CA ARG A 64 6.28 8.16 -15.09
C ARG A 64 7.55 8.96 -14.86
N THR A 65 8.52 8.38 -14.15
CA THR A 65 9.75 9.07 -13.71
C THR A 65 11.04 8.45 -14.28
N ASN A 66 10.95 7.24 -14.86
CA ASN A 66 12.07 6.38 -15.28
C ASN A 66 13.00 5.92 -14.14
N ASP A 67 12.65 6.17 -12.87
CA ASP A 67 13.43 5.71 -11.72
C ASP A 67 13.24 4.20 -11.48
N LEU A 68 14.28 3.54 -10.98
CA LEU A 68 14.17 2.19 -10.41
C LEU A 68 13.59 2.29 -9.00
N ILE A 69 12.56 1.51 -8.72
CA ILE A 69 11.86 1.51 -7.43
C ILE A 69 11.59 0.08 -6.95
N HIS A 70 11.61 -0.11 -5.63
CA HIS A 70 10.93 -1.24 -4.98
C HIS A 70 9.43 -0.93 -4.94
N ALA A 71 8.58 -1.83 -5.46
CA ALA A 71 7.16 -1.54 -5.62
C ALA A 71 6.23 -2.67 -5.16
N PHE A 72 5.17 -2.28 -4.45
CA PHE A 72 3.95 -3.07 -4.35
C PHE A 72 3.12 -2.84 -5.61
N VAL A 73 2.76 -3.92 -6.30
CA VAL A 73 1.99 -3.88 -7.55
C VAL A 73 0.72 -4.71 -7.44
N THR A 74 -0.32 -4.26 -8.13
CA THR A 74 -1.52 -5.07 -8.39
C THR A 74 -1.68 -5.31 -9.89
N PHE A 75 -2.47 -6.30 -10.26
CA PHE A 75 -2.82 -6.60 -11.64
C PHE A 75 -4.34 -6.62 -11.78
N GLN A 76 -4.88 -5.67 -12.54
CA GLN A 76 -6.32 -5.53 -12.76
C GLN A 76 -6.59 -5.22 -14.23
N ASN A 77 -7.64 -5.82 -14.79
CA ASN A 77 -8.07 -5.59 -16.18
C ASN A 77 -6.96 -5.80 -17.24
N GLY A 78 -6.00 -6.69 -16.99
CA GLY A 78 -4.88 -6.95 -17.91
C GLY A 78 -3.70 -5.98 -17.77
N HIS A 79 -3.74 -5.05 -16.80
CA HIS A 79 -2.72 -4.05 -16.58
C HIS A 79 -2.13 -4.14 -15.16
N GLY A 80 -0.81 -4.01 -15.08
CA GLY A 80 -0.11 -3.84 -13.80
C GLY A 80 -0.20 -2.38 -13.34
N GLN A 81 -0.50 -2.17 -12.06
CA GLN A 81 -0.54 -0.84 -11.45
C GLN A 81 0.37 -0.82 -10.22
N ILE A 82 1.19 0.23 -10.11
CA ILE A 82 1.99 0.51 -8.93
C ILE A 82 1.05 1.07 -7.86
N ILE A 83 0.97 0.39 -6.72
CA ILE A 83 0.18 0.84 -5.57
C ILE A 83 1.01 1.85 -4.77
N ALA A 84 2.22 1.44 -4.41
CA ALA A 84 3.15 2.22 -3.61
C ALA A 84 4.58 1.75 -3.89
N GLY A 85 5.56 2.61 -3.67
CA GLY A 85 6.94 2.23 -3.86
C GLY A 85 7.94 3.20 -3.26
N GLN A 86 9.19 2.77 -3.21
CA GLN A 86 10.32 3.56 -2.75
C GLN A 86 11.46 3.48 -3.76
N LYS A 87 12.10 4.63 -4.00
CA LYS A 87 13.28 4.70 -4.88
C LYS A 87 14.33 3.69 -4.44
N PHE A 88 14.78 2.88 -5.39
CA PHE A 88 15.89 1.96 -5.20
C PHE A 88 17.18 2.79 -5.09
N ASN A 89 17.82 2.72 -3.92
CA ASN A 89 19.15 3.28 -3.72
C ASN A 89 20.12 2.11 -3.61
N ALA A 90 21.05 2.04 -4.56
CA ALA A 90 22.10 1.02 -4.62
C ALA A 90 23.15 1.22 -3.52
#